data_AF-A0A2P4XAH8-F1
#
_entry.id   AF-A0A2P4XAH8-F1
#
_cell.length_a   1.000
_cell.length_b   1.000
_cell.length_c   1.000
_cell.angle_alpha   90.00
_cell.angle_beta   90.00
_cell.angle_gamma   90.00
#
_symmetry.space_group_name_H-M   'P 1'
#
loop_
_entity.id
_entity.type
_entity.pdbx_description
1 polymer ?
#
loop_
_entity_poly.entity_id
_entity_poly.type
_entity_poly.pdbx_seq_one_letter_code
_entity_poly.pdbx_strand_id
1 'polypeptide(L)'
;MRKLHIPAEEVTGVMLRGFLDSLTVIPHDRIDPHGVNYVIGKFKSALRERGTEYSLAKWVEFWVYFRKTWLETYKPHLWNVYGIQRMLVNRTNNSLERYNRELNGAFLTARPNIPTFVGVIGDHASHYVTLLEDIARNRARAPPHGAFVIPQDFAV
;
A
#
# COMPACT_ATOMS: atom_id res chain seq x y z
N MET A 1 -1.96 5.43 14.69
CA MET A 1 -0.55 5.82 14.91
C MET A 1 -0.43 7.27 15.39
N ARG A 2 -0.90 8.28 14.63
CA ARG A 2 -0.86 9.70 15.08
C ARG A 2 -1.58 9.96 16.42
N LYS A 3 -2.80 9.44 16.60
CA LYS A 3 -3.56 9.53 17.87
C LYS A 3 -2.87 8.86 19.05
N LEU A 4 -2.02 7.86 18.80
CA LEU A 4 -1.26 7.14 19.82
C LEU A 4 0.09 7.82 20.12
N HIS A 5 0.38 8.96 19.49
CA HIS A 5 1.62 9.70 19.63
C HIS A 5 2.88 8.85 19.42
N ILE A 6 2.81 7.85 18.54
CA ILE A 6 3.99 7.05 18.15
C ILE A 6 4.99 8.00 17.46
N PRO A 7 6.29 7.97 17.83
CA PRO A 7 7.30 8.82 17.21
C PRO A 7 7.31 8.71 15.68
N ALA A 8 7.49 9.84 15.00
CA ALA A 8 7.41 9.90 13.54
C ALA A 8 8.47 9.02 12.86
N GLU A 9 9.64 8.89 13.47
CA GLU A 9 10.71 7.99 13.00
C GLU A 9 10.28 6.53 13.05
N GLU A 10 9.66 6.09 14.14
CA GLU A 10 9.14 4.73 14.28
C GLU A 10 8.00 4.46 13.29
N VAL A 11 7.10 5.43 13.09
CA VAL A 11 6.03 5.33 12.08
C VAL A 11 6.64 5.20 10.69
N THR A 12 7.62 6.04 10.35
CA THR A 12 8.29 5.99 9.05
C THR A 12 8.99 4.64 8.85
N GLY A 13 9.66 4.14 9.90
CA GLY A 13 10.34 2.86 9.89
C GLY A 13 9.41 1.68 9.63
N VAL A 14 8.28 1.59 10.34
CA VAL A 14 7.32 0.47 10.16
C VAL A 14 6.62 0.52 8.81
N MET A 15 6.52 1.69 8.18
CA MET A 15 5.90 1.90 6.88
C MET A 15 6.85 1.58 5.71
N LEU A 16 8.12 1.29 5.99
CA LEU A 16 9.04 0.79 4.98
C LEU A 16 8.61 -0.59 4.49
N ARG A 17 9.02 -0.94 3.26
CA ARG A 17 8.74 -2.25 2.67
C ARG A 17 9.31 -3.37 3.52
N GLY A 18 8.56 -4.46 3.65
CA GLY A 18 8.95 -5.64 4.39
C GLY A 18 8.62 -5.59 5.89
N PHE A 19 7.80 -4.64 6.35
CA PHE A 19 7.31 -4.55 7.73
C PHE A 19 5.79 -4.72 7.74
N LEU A 20 5.02 -3.64 7.91
CA LEU A 20 3.56 -3.75 8.04
C LEU A 20 2.89 -4.27 6.76
N ASP A 21 3.45 -3.92 5.60
CA ASP A 21 3.01 -4.40 4.28
C ASP A 21 3.15 -5.93 4.13
N SER A 22 4.07 -6.56 4.85
CA SER A 22 4.24 -8.02 4.81
C SER A 22 3.03 -8.78 5.34
N LEU A 23 2.24 -8.17 6.24
CA LEU A 23 1.00 -8.79 6.75
C LEU A 23 -0.08 -8.96 5.67
N THR A 24 0.02 -8.22 4.56
CA THR A 24 -0.94 -8.31 3.45
C THR A 24 -0.69 -9.49 2.53
N VAL A 25 0.48 -10.14 2.64
CA VAL A 25 0.89 -11.23 1.76
C VAL A 25 1.16 -12.54 2.50
N ILE A 26 0.84 -12.61 3.80
CA ILE A 26 0.96 -13.81 4.63
C ILE A 26 -0.38 -14.56 4.62
N PRO A 27 -0.39 -15.91 4.62
CA PRO A 27 -1.62 -16.70 4.79
C PRO A 27 -2.50 -16.21 5.93
N HIS A 28 -3.82 -16.16 5.74
CA HIS A 28 -4.75 -15.55 6.69
C HIS A 28 -4.65 -16.13 8.11
N ASP A 29 -4.47 -17.44 8.22
CA ASP A 29 -4.31 -18.20 9.46
C ASP A 29 -2.98 -17.94 10.17
N ARG A 30 -2.00 -17.34 9.47
CA ARG A 30 -0.67 -17.04 10.00
C ARG A 30 -0.45 -15.57 10.32
N ILE A 31 -1.41 -14.68 10.03
CA ILE A 31 -1.25 -13.24 10.27
C ILE A 31 -1.05 -12.95 11.77
N ASP A 32 -1.87 -13.54 12.64
CA ASP A 32 -1.76 -13.40 14.09
C ASP A 32 -1.84 -14.80 14.72
N PRO A 33 -0.93 -15.18 15.64
CA PRO A 33 0.12 -14.34 16.22
C PRO A 33 1.41 -14.27 15.39
N HIS A 34 1.63 -15.18 14.45
CA HIS A 34 2.96 -15.39 13.85
C HIS A 34 3.46 -14.23 12.99
N GLY A 35 2.65 -13.73 12.05
CA GLY A 35 3.01 -12.60 11.19
C GLY A 35 3.22 -11.32 11.99
N VAL A 36 2.33 -11.03 12.94
CA VAL A 36 2.46 -9.88 13.85
C VAL A 36 3.75 -9.97 14.67
N ASN A 37 4.05 -11.12 15.26
CA ASN A 37 5.29 -11.32 16.03
C ASN A 37 6.54 -11.19 15.16
N TYR A 38 6.51 -11.69 13.93
CA TYR A 38 7.59 -11.51 12.95
C TYR A 38 7.85 -10.02 12.69
N VAL A 39 6.80 -9.25 12.39
CA VAL A 39 6.92 -7.80 12.13
C VAL A 39 7.43 -7.06 13.37
N ILE A 40 6.92 -7.38 14.56
CA ILE A 40 7.40 -6.79 15.83
C ILE A 40 8.89 -7.07 16.03
N GLY A 41 9.32 -8.33 15.88
CA GLY A 41 10.71 -8.73 16.06
C GLY A 41 11.64 -8.03 15.07
N LYS A 42 11.30 -8.09 13.78
CA LYS A 42 12.05 -7.43 12.71
C LYS A 42 12.16 -5.93 12.93
N PHE A 43 11.06 -5.28 13.31
CA PHE A 43 11.03 -3.84 13.53
C PHE A 43 11.84 -3.41 14.75
N LYS A 44 11.77 -4.15 15.86
CA LYS A 44 12.63 -3.92 17.04
C LYS A 44 14.11 -4.05 16.69
N SER A 45 14.50 -5.07 15.92
CA SER A 45 15.88 -5.22 15.46
C SER A 45 16.33 -4.04 14.59
N ALA A 46 15.50 -3.62 13.64
CA ALA A 46 15.81 -2.50 12.75
C ALA A 46 15.96 -1.15 13.49
N LEU A 47 15.16 -0.90 14.53
CA LEU A 47 15.32 0.29 15.38
C LEU A 47 16.60 0.24 16.21
N ARG A 48 16.90 -0.94 16.78
CA ARG A 48 18.14 -1.14 17.55
C ARG A 48 19.38 -0.88 16.72
N GLU A 49 19.41 -1.32 15.47
CA GLU A 49 20.51 -1.05 14.52
C GLU A 49 20.69 0.44 14.22
N ARG A 50 19.61 1.24 14.31
CA ARG A 50 19.62 2.69 14.10
C ARG A 50 19.88 3.48 15.39
N GLY A 51 19.97 2.82 16.54
CA GLY A 51 20.12 3.47 17.84
C GLY A 51 18.82 4.12 18.36
N THR A 52 17.67 3.75 17.81
CA THR A 52 16.35 4.30 18.18
C THR A 52 15.66 3.36 19.17
N GLU A 53 15.08 3.92 20.23
CA GLU A 53 14.32 3.12 21.22
C GLU A 53 12.92 2.78 20.70
N TYR A 54 12.45 1.56 21.00
CA TYR A 54 11.11 1.12 20.64
C TYR A 54 10.09 1.55 21.69
N SER A 55 9.08 2.34 21.29
CA SER A 55 8.02 2.81 22.18
C SER A 55 7.02 1.69 22.55
N LEU A 56 7.43 0.74 23.41
CA LEU A 56 6.70 -0.50 23.70
C LEU A 56 5.22 -0.29 24.03
N ALA A 57 4.91 0.60 24.98
CA ALA A 57 3.52 0.83 25.42
C ALA A 57 2.62 1.29 24.25
N LYS A 58 3.11 2.23 23.44
CA LYS A 58 2.35 2.77 22.29
C LYS A 58 2.14 1.72 21.20
N TRP A 59 3.12 0.85 20.99
CA TRP A 59 2.99 -0.23 20.02
C TRP A 59 2.05 -1.35 20.50
N VAL A 60 2.04 -1.66 21.80
CA VAL A 60 1.05 -2.59 22.36
C VAL A 60 -0.37 -2.08 22.07
N GLU A 61 -0.64 -0.80 22.32
CA GLU A 61 -1.93 -0.18 21.99
C GLU A 61 -2.23 -0.22 20.48
N PHE A 62 -1.22 0.03 19.64
CA PHE A 62 -1.38 -0.09 18.19
C PHE A 62 -1.77 -1.51 17.76
N TRP A 63 -1.13 -2.55 18.31
CA TRP A 63 -1.44 -3.93 17.93
C TRP A 63 -2.81 -4.38 18.44
N VAL A 64 -3.26 -3.88 19.60
CA VAL A 64 -4.65 -4.07 20.05
C VAL A 64 -5.62 -3.44 19.05
N TYR A 65 -5.38 -2.19 18.66
CA TYR A 65 -6.17 -1.52 17.62
C TYR A 65 -6.13 -2.29 16.29
N PHE A 66 -4.96 -2.76 15.88
CA PHE A 66 -4.76 -3.48 14.62
C PHE A 66 -5.60 -4.76 14.59
N ARG A 67 -5.56 -5.58 15.65
CA ARG A 67 -6.37 -6.81 15.72
C ARG A 67 -7.86 -6.51 15.61
N LYS A 68 -8.35 -5.57 16.43
CA LYS A 68 -9.76 -5.17 16.43
C LYS A 68 -10.23 -4.64 15.07
N THR A 69 -9.37 -3.89 14.39
CA THR A 69 -9.74 -3.23 13.12
C THR A 69 -9.54 -4.16 11.93
N TRP A 70 -8.37 -4.77 11.80
CA TRP A 70 -7.93 -5.47 10.59
C TRP A 70 -8.00 -6.99 10.67
N LEU A 71 -8.35 -7.58 11.82
CA LEU A 71 -8.63 -9.02 11.93
C LEU A 71 -10.11 -9.27 12.23
N GLU A 72 -10.72 -8.46 13.09
CA GLU A 72 -12.12 -8.63 13.48
C GLU A 72 -13.10 -7.84 12.59
N THR A 73 -12.93 -6.51 12.50
CA THR A 73 -13.86 -5.64 11.76
C THR A 73 -13.73 -5.81 10.24
N TYR A 74 -12.50 -5.74 9.73
CA TYR A 74 -12.16 -5.98 8.34
C TYR A 74 -11.41 -7.29 8.23
N LYS A 75 -12.13 -8.40 8.03
CA LYS A 75 -11.54 -9.74 7.97
C LYS A 75 -10.41 -9.83 6.92
N PRO A 76 -9.34 -10.62 7.17
CA PRO A 76 -8.20 -10.74 6.26
C PRO A 76 -8.56 -10.97 4.79
N HIS A 77 -9.58 -11.78 4.49
CA HIS A 77 -10.01 -12.05 3.11
C HIS A 77 -10.49 -10.82 2.32
N LEU A 78 -10.69 -9.66 2.96
CA LEU A 78 -11.09 -8.41 2.30
C LEU A 78 -9.91 -7.56 1.84
N TRP A 79 -8.73 -7.71 2.46
CA TRP A 79 -7.59 -6.82 2.25
C TRP A 79 -6.27 -7.54 2.01
N ASN A 80 -6.15 -8.78 2.47
CA ASN A 80 -4.99 -9.60 2.24
C ASN A 80 -5.04 -10.17 0.82
N VAL A 81 -3.88 -10.18 0.18
CA VAL A 81 -3.69 -10.50 -1.23
C VAL A 81 -2.85 -11.77 -1.42
N TYR A 82 -2.66 -12.54 -0.34
CA TYR A 82 -2.08 -13.88 -0.39
C TYR A 82 -2.87 -14.76 -1.36
N GLY A 83 -2.17 -15.51 -2.21
CA GLY A 83 -2.78 -16.36 -3.25
C GLY A 83 -3.28 -15.61 -4.48
N ILE A 84 -3.36 -14.29 -4.48
CA ILE A 84 -3.62 -13.51 -5.69
C ILE A 84 -2.36 -13.53 -6.56
N GLN A 85 -2.53 -13.74 -7.87
CA GLN A 85 -1.41 -13.73 -8.81
C GLN A 85 -0.58 -12.45 -8.62
N ARG A 86 0.73 -12.63 -8.47
CA ARG A 86 1.72 -11.58 -8.13
C ARG A 86 1.68 -10.38 -9.08
N MET A 87 1.31 -10.60 -10.34
CA MET A 87 1.07 -9.55 -11.35
C MET A 87 -0.14 -8.66 -11.05
N LEU A 88 -1.13 -9.18 -10.32
CA LEU A 88 -2.38 -8.51 -9.95
C LEU A 88 -2.27 -7.77 -8.61
N VAL A 89 -1.47 -8.29 -7.67
CA VAL A 89 -1.23 -7.70 -6.33
C VAL A 89 -0.60 -6.30 -6.39
N ASN A 90 0.27 -6.05 -7.38
CA ASN A 90 0.84 -4.71 -7.60
C ASN A 90 -0.19 -3.65 -8.06
N ARG A 91 -1.49 -3.99 -8.16
CA ARG A 91 -2.55 -3.10 -8.66
C ARG A 91 -3.43 -2.46 -7.57
N THR A 92 -3.55 -3.03 -6.38
CA THR A 92 -4.73 -2.79 -5.51
C THR A 92 -4.71 -1.56 -4.59
N ASN A 93 -3.84 -0.58 -4.81
CA ASN A 93 -4.08 0.78 -4.29
C ASN A 93 -3.56 1.91 -5.20
N ASN A 94 -2.83 1.57 -6.27
CA ASN A 94 -2.20 2.56 -7.12
C ASN A 94 -3.11 3.05 -8.24
N SER A 95 -4.18 2.32 -8.63
CA SER A 95 -4.97 2.72 -9.81
C SER A 95 -5.74 4.02 -9.60
N LEU A 96 -6.48 4.17 -8.50
CA LEU A 96 -7.24 5.39 -8.21
C LEU A 96 -6.32 6.55 -7.83
N GLU A 97 -5.30 6.30 -7.01
CA GLU A 97 -4.31 7.32 -6.64
C GLU A 97 -3.51 7.80 -7.86
N ARG A 98 -3.13 6.89 -8.76
CA ARG A 98 -2.47 7.24 -10.03
C ARG A 98 -3.41 8.00 -10.94
N TYR A 99 -4.65 7.56 -11.10
CA TYR A 99 -5.65 8.28 -11.90
C TYR A 99 -5.82 9.70 -11.38
N ASN A 100 -6.03 9.87 -10.06
CA ASN A 100 -6.15 11.18 -9.44
C ASN A 100 -4.90 12.04 -9.65
N ARG A 101 -3.70 11.46 -9.57
CA ARG A 101 -2.44 12.19 -9.81
C ARG A 101 -2.27 12.58 -11.28
N GLU A 102 -2.58 11.69 -12.22
CA GLU A 102 -2.52 11.98 -13.66
C GLU A 102 -3.54 13.04 -14.06
N LEU A 103 -4.77 12.92 -13.57
CA LEU A 103 -5.84 13.90 -13.79
C LEU A 103 -5.47 15.26 -13.20
N ASN A 104 -5.05 15.31 -11.93
CA ASN A 104 -4.65 16.57 -11.29
C ASN A 104 -3.41 17.19 -11.95
N GLY A 105 -2.47 16.37 -12.43
CA GLY A 105 -1.28 16.83 -13.15
C GLY A 105 -1.57 17.39 -14.54
N ALA A 106 -2.71 17.05 -15.14
CA ALA A 106 -3.13 17.60 -16.42
C ALA A 106 -3.62 19.06 -16.32
N PHE A 107 -3.99 19.53 -15.12
CA PHE A 107 -4.39 20.90 -14.89
C PHE A 107 -3.18 21.79 -14.56
N LEU A 108 -2.97 22.86 -15.34
CA LEU A 108 -1.91 23.85 -15.09
C LEU A 108 -2.17 24.73 -13.86
N THR A 109 -3.44 24.87 -13.46
CA THR A 109 -3.84 25.65 -12.29
C THR A 109 -4.87 24.87 -11.48
N ALA A 110 -4.90 25.11 -10.16
CA ALA A 110 -5.87 24.46 -9.27
C ALA A 110 -7.33 24.87 -9.54
N ARG A 111 -7.55 25.97 -10.29
CA ARG A 111 -8.88 26.54 -10.57
C ARG A 111 -8.94 26.99 -12.04
N PRO A 112 -9.09 26.06 -12.99
CA PRO A 112 -9.24 26.39 -14.41
C PRO A 112 -10.60 27.06 -14.66
N ASN A 113 -10.69 27.83 -15.74
CA ASN A 113 -11.98 28.28 -16.27
C ASN A 113 -12.74 27.09 -16.90
N ILE A 114 -14.06 27.22 -17.07
CA ILE A 114 -14.92 26.14 -17.55
C ILE A 114 -14.46 25.57 -18.92
N PRO A 115 -14.14 26.38 -19.94
CA PRO A 115 -13.64 25.86 -21.21
C PRO A 115 -12.36 25.03 -21.07
N THR A 116 -11.37 25.53 -20.32
CA THR A 116 -10.13 24.78 -20.05
C THR A 116 -10.42 23.49 -19.28
N PHE A 117 -11.34 23.55 -18.30
CA PHE A 117 -11.72 22.37 -17.54
C PHE A 117 -12.32 21.28 -18.44
N VAL A 118 -13.32 21.63 -19.26
CA VAL A 118 -13.97 20.69 -20.18
C VAL A 118 -12.98 20.13 -21.20
N GLY A 119 -12.10 20.97 -21.75
CA GLY A 119 -11.07 20.53 -22.68
C GLY A 119 -10.13 19.48 -22.08
N VAL A 120 -9.55 19.76 -20.91
CA VAL A 120 -8.65 18.82 -20.23
C VAL A 120 -9.34 17.50 -19.89
N ILE A 121 -10.59 17.53 -19.42
CA ILE A 121 -11.36 16.32 -19.16
C ILE A 121 -11.62 15.52 -20.44
N GLY A 122 -11.97 16.19 -21.55
CA GLY A 122 -12.21 15.56 -22.85
C GLY A 122 -10.96 14.89 -23.41
N ASP A 123 -9.82 15.56 -23.35
CA ASP A 123 -8.52 15.02 -23.78
C ASP A 123 -8.11 13.82 -22.91
N HIS A 124 -8.29 13.93 -21.60
CA HIS A 124 -8.00 12.85 -20.66
C HIS A 124 -8.87 11.60 -20.92
N ALA A 125 -10.18 11.80 -21.12
CA ALA A 125 -11.09 10.70 -21.48
C ALA A 125 -10.69 10.04 -22.81
N SER A 126 -10.39 10.84 -23.83
CA SER A 126 -9.98 10.35 -25.16
C SER A 126 -8.67 9.55 -25.11
N HIS A 127 -7.71 9.99 -24.28
CA HIS A 127 -6.48 9.25 -24.02
C HIS A 127 -6.75 7.87 -23.43
N TYR A 128 -7.65 7.77 -22.43
CA TYR A 128 -7.99 6.50 -21.81
C TYR A 128 -8.73 5.55 -22.76
N VAL A 129 -9.61 6.05 -23.62
CA VAL A 129 -10.25 5.25 -24.68
C VAL A 129 -9.20 4.67 -25.62
N THR A 130 -8.26 5.52 -26.08
CA THR A 130 -7.14 5.09 -26.93
C THR A 130 -6.26 4.06 -26.23
N LEU A 131 -5.96 4.25 -24.95
CA LEU A 131 -5.16 3.32 -24.17
C LEU A 131 -5.84 1.95 -24.03
N LEU A 132 -7.15 1.91 -23.78
CA LEU A 132 -7.92 0.65 -23.73
C LEU A 132 -7.87 -0.09 -25.06
N GLU A 133 -8.01 0.66 -26.15
CA GLU A 133 -7.87 0.14 -27.51
C GLU A 133 -6.46 -0.40 -27.80
N ASP A 134 -5.42 0.30 -27.35
CA ASP A 134 -4.04 -0.12 -27.49
C ASP A 134 -3.71 -1.35 -26.66
N ILE A 135 -4.27 -1.46 -25.45
CA ILE A 135 -4.19 -2.67 -24.63
C ILE A 135 -4.86 -3.84 -25.34
N ALA A 136 -6.09 -3.66 -25.85
CA ALA A 136 -6.83 -4.69 -26.57
C ALA A 136 -6.09 -5.19 -27.82
N ARG A 137 -5.34 -4.30 -28.49
CA ARG A 137 -4.53 -4.61 -29.67
C ARG A 137 -3.06 -4.97 -29.36
N ASN A 138 -2.71 -5.18 -28.08
CA ASN A 138 -1.34 -5.47 -27.63
C ASN A 138 -0.28 -4.43 -28.08
N ARG A 139 -0.68 -3.19 -28.32
CA ARG A 139 0.21 -2.06 -28.63
C ARG A 139 0.76 -1.37 -27.38
N ALA A 140 0.05 -1.50 -26.25
CA ALA A 140 0.48 -0.93 -24.98
C ALA A 140 1.40 -1.87 -24.20
N ARG A 141 2.47 -1.33 -23.61
CA ARG A 141 3.38 -2.07 -22.72
C ARG A 141 3.00 -1.86 -21.26
N ALA A 142 2.96 -2.94 -20.48
CA ALA A 142 2.76 -2.84 -19.03
C ALA A 142 3.90 -2.04 -18.37
N PRO A 143 3.58 -1.13 -17.42
CA PRO A 143 4.60 -0.41 -16.67
C PRO A 143 5.52 -1.38 -15.89
N PRO A 144 6.80 -1.04 -15.71
CA PRO A 144 7.67 -1.80 -14.82
C PRO A 144 7.16 -1.66 -13.38
N HIS A 145 6.97 -2.79 -12.70
CA HIS A 145 6.55 -2.83 -11.31
C HIS A 145 7.73 -3.20 -10.41
N GLY A 146 7.80 -2.59 -9.22
CA GLY A 146 8.80 -2.95 -8.23
C GLY A 146 8.60 -4.38 -7.70
N ALA A 147 9.69 -5.04 -7.33
CA ALA A 147 9.63 -6.32 -6.63
C ALA A 147 8.97 -6.12 -5.25
N PHE A 148 8.06 -7.02 -4.89
CA PHE A 148 7.54 -7.12 -3.52
C PHE A 148 8.39 -8.13 -2.74
N VAL A 149 8.54 -7.93 -1.44
CA VAL A 149 9.35 -8.78 -0.56
C VAL A 149 8.39 -9.66 0.23
N ILE A 150 8.40 -10.97 -0.03
CA ILE A 150 7.81 -11.94 0.90
C ILE A 150 8.89 -12.28 1.92
N PRO A 151 8.62 -12.18 3.23
CA PRO A 151 9.55 -12.71 4.21
C PRO A 151 9.76 -14.22 4.00
N GLN A 152 11.02 -14.66 3.89
CA GLN A 152 11.37 -16.05 3.54
C GLN A 152 10.70 -17.09 4.45
N ASP A 153 10.45 -16.75 5.71
CA ASP A 153 9.78 -17.62 6.71
C ASP A 153 8.31 -17.95 6.37
N PHE A 154 7.71 -17.24 5.41
CA PHE A 154 6.32 -17.44 4.97
C PHE A 154 6.22 -17.76 3.47
N ALA A 155 7.35 -17.94 2.78
CA ALA A 155 7.37 -18.45 1.42
C ALA A 155 7.20 -19.97 1.47
N VAL A 156 6.01 -20.46 1.08
CA VAL A 156 5.78 -21.87 0.72
C VAL A 156 6.11 -22.05 -0.75
#